data_AF-A0AAP2W777-F1
#
_entry.id   AF-A0AAP2W777-F1
#
_cell.length_a   1.000
_cell.length_b   1.000
_cell.length_c   1.000
_cell.angle_alpha   90.00
_cell.angle_beta   90.00
_cell.angle_gamma   90.00
#
_symmetry.space_group_name_H-M   'P 1'
#
loop_
_entity.id
_entity.type
_entity.pdbx_description
1 polymer ?
#
loop_
_entity_poly.entity_id
_entity_poly.type
_entity_poly.pdbx_seq_one_letter_code
_entity_poly.pdbx_strand_id
1 'polypeptide(L)'
;MEVKKPFAVTNQHICILKLIIEKYYPQTIDKLYVPGAWRSVGGEELWKVMVRCISAVGRSAPSYELIGSGDIKRLSIKELKIRGSKHGKEELIQYVHHILADHKVRYCSPHKDTSIKAAAIVKNLYNPLIVKDDNFVLFHNMERQSQGKDPRYFLIDNVYFFGIKLSSQYLMETGYSQDYMSFDWRLKRIFSSVFDVDFSKILRTQQGYVEAESVFREEVCPGLGIKTSDFDSVMFWNYYEIMGELEKLKTSNIC
;
A
#
# COMPACT_ATOMS: atom_id res chain seq x y z
N MET A 1 25.60 -2.19 -8.33
CA MET A 1 25.70 -1.20 -7.24
C MET A 1 25.45 -1.94 -5.95
N GLU A 2 26.40 -1.92 -5.03
CA GLU A 2 26.22 -2.51 -3.70
C GLU A 2 25.23 -1.63 -2.93
N VAL A 3 24.09 -2.18 -2.55
CA VAL A 3 23.06 -1.45 -1.81
C VAL A 3 23.57 -1.26 -0.38
N LYS A 4 23.66 0.00 0.07
CA LYS A 4 24.06 0.28 1.44
C LYS A 4 23.00 -0.27 2.39
N LYS A 5 23.39 -1.16 3.30
CA LYS A 5 22.49 -1.70 4.32
C LYS A 5 22.22 -0.66 5.41
N PRO A 6 20.95 -0.25 5.65
CA PRO A 6 20.63 0.77 6.64
C PRO A 6 20.59 0.24 8.08
N PHE A 7 20.58 -1.08 8.28
CA PHE A 7 20.64 -1.75 9.57
C PHE A 7 21.23 -3.17 9.41
N ALA A 8 21.70 -3.76 10.51
CA ALA A 8 22.24 -5.11 10.54
C ALA A 8 21.16 -6.15 10.92
N VAL A 9 21.21 -7.31 10.29
CA VAL A 9 20.36 -8.46 10.62
C VAL A 9 21.19 -9.48 11.38
N THR A 10 20.70 -9.92 12.54
CA THR A 10 21.36 -10.92 13.40
C THR A 10 20.52 -12.19 13.45
N ASN A 11 21.12 -13.32 13.84
CA ASN A 11 20.38 -14.56 14.08
C ASN A 11 19.29 -14.39 15.14
N GLN A 12 19.52 -13.50 16.10
CA GLN A 12 18.55 -13.13 17.12
C GLN A 12 17.29 -12.49 16.52
N HIS A 13 17.48 -11.52 15.61
CA HIS A 13 16.36 -10.89 14.90
C HIS A 13 15.54 -11.92 14.12
N ILE A 14 16.22 -12.85 13.43
CA ILE A 14 15.57 -13.93 12.69
C ILE A 14 14.82 -14.88 13.63
N CYS A 15 15.41 -15.25 14.78
CA CYS A 15 14.77 -16.11 15.79
C CYS A 15 13.44 -15.51 16.27
N ILE A 16 13.45 -14.24 16.66
CA ILE A 16 12.27 -13.51 17.13
C ILE A 16 11.19 -13.46 16.03
N LEU A 17 11.59 -13.06 14.82
CA LEU A 17 10.63 -12.94 13.70
C LEU A 17 10.07 -14.30 13.29
N LYS A 18 10.85 -15.38 13.39
CA LYS A 18 10.39 -16.73 13.10
C LYS A 18 9.28 -17.16 14.06
N LEU A 19 9.44 -16.93 15.37
CA LEU A 19 8.40 -17.20 16.37
C LEU A 19 7.11 -16.43 16.07
N ILE A 20 7.22 -15.18 15.64
CA ILE A 20 6.08 -14.36 15.23
C ILE A 20 5.40 -14.96 13.99
N ILE A 21 6.16 -15.30 12.95
CA ILE A 21 5.61 -15.83 11.70
C ILE A 21 4.95 -17.18 11.92
N GLU A 22 5.56 -18.10 12.66
CA GLU A 22 4.97 -19.41 12.98
C GLU A 22 3.61 -19.27 13.69
N LYS A 23 3.45 -18.25 14.55
CA LYS A 23 2.22 -18.00 15.30
C LYS A 23 1.12 -17.33 14.46
N TYR A 24 1.46 -16.31 13.68
CA TYR A 24 0.47 -15.40 13.07
C TYR A 24 0.26 -15.61 11.56
N TYR A 25 1.17 -16.28 10.86
CA TYR A 25 0.99 -16.58 9.44
C TYR A 25 -0.30 -17.40 9.16
N PRO A 26 -0.60 -18.48 9.91
CA PRO A 26 -1.84 -19.25 9.69
C PRO A 26 -3.12 -18.42 9.86
N GLN A 27 -3.09 -17.37 10.70
CA GLN A 27 -4.22 -16.49 11.00
C GLN A 27 -4.46 -15.42 9.92
N THR A 28 -3.54 -15.30 8.96
CA THR A 28 -3.53 -14.25 7.93
C THR A 28 -3.69 -14.80 6.52
N ILE A 29 -3.76 -16.13 6.36
CA ILE A 29 -3.69 -16.80 5.06
C ILE A 29 -4.81 -16.37 4.10
N ASP A 30 -6.00 -16.08 4.64
CA ASP A 30 -7.19 -15.61 3.92
C ASP A 30 -7.11 -14.14 3.47
N LYS A 31 -6.12 -13.41 3.99
CA LYS A 31 -5.89 -11.98 3.73
C LYS A 31 -4.63 -11.73 2.90
N LEU A 32 -3.90 -12.78 2.53
CA LEU A 32 -2.71 -12.66 1.70
C LEU A 32 -3.07 -12.21 0.28
N TYR A 33 -2.17 -11.46 -0.33
CA TYR A 33 -2.36 -11.01 -1.70
C TYR A 33 -2.19 -12.16 -2.67
N VAL A 34 -3.08 -12.25 -3.67
CA VAL A 34 -3.04 -13.32 -4.67
C VAL A 34 -2.08 -12.94 -5.80
N PRO A 35 -0.96 -13.65 -6.00
CA PRO A 35 0.00 -13.32 -7.05
C PRO A 35 -0.64 -13.38 -8.44
N GLY A 36 -0.40 -12.36 -9.26
CA GLY A 36 -0.92 -12.28 -10.62
C GLY A 36 -2.41 -11.97 -10.74
N ALA A 37 -3.12 -11.70 -9.63
CA ALA A 37 -4.56 -11.43 -9.64
C ALA A 37 -4.95 -10.29 -10.60
N TRP A 38 -4.10 -9.27 -10.75
CA TRP A 38 -4.37 -8.16 -11.66
C TRP A 38 -4.64 -8.56 -13.11
N ARG A 39 -4.18 -9.74 -13.55
CA ARG A 39 -4.41 -10.24 -14.92
C ARG A 39 -5.83 -10.77 -15.14
N SER A 40 -6.48 -11.25 -14.08
CA SER A 40 -7.83 -11.81 -14.14
C SER A 40 -8.89 -10.87 -13.56
N VAL A 41 -8.47 -9.88 -12.77
CA VAL A 41 -9.33 -8.88 -12.17
C VAL A 41 -9.67 -7.79 -13.19
N GLY A 42 -10.95 -7.44 -13.33
CA GLY A 42 -11.40 -6.42 -14.28
C GLY A 42 -10.89 -5.01 -13.94
N GLY A 43 -10.79 -4.15 -14.95
CA GLY A 43 -10.25 -2.80 -14.82
C GLY A 43 -10.93 -1.93 -13.74
N GLU A 44 -12.25 -2.08 -13.56
CA GLU A 44 -12.99 -1.39 -12.50
C GLU A 44 -12.56 -1.82 -11.09
N GLU A 45 -12.24 -3.09 -10.88
CA GLU A 45 -11.76 -3.55 -9.57
C GLU A 45 -10.34 -3.05 -9.29
N LEU A 46 -9.47 -3.04 -10.30
CA LEU A 46 -8.13 -2.45 -10.20
C LEU A 46 -8.17 -0.94 -9.91
N TRP A 47 -9.14 -0.24 -10.50
CA TRP A 47 -9.45 1.15 -10.20
C TRP A 47 -9.93 1.34 -8.75
N LYS A 48 -10.84 0.50 -8.27
CA LYS A 48 -11.30 0.56 -6.87
C LYS A 48 -10.17 0.33 -5.87
N VAL A 49 -9.23 -0.58 -6.17
CA VAL A 49 -8.02 -0.76 -5.34
C VAL A 49 -7.18 0.52 -5.30
N MET A 50 -7.06 1.24 -6.42
CA MET A 50 -6.36 2.55 -6.46
C MET A 50 -7.09 3.59 -5.60
N VAL A 51 -8.41 3.70 -5.74
CA VAL A 51 -9.25 4.61 -4.94
C VAL A 51 -9.11 4.30 -3.44
N ARG A 52 -9.11 3.02 -3.06
CA ARG A 52 -8.89 2.59 -1.67
C ARG A 52 -7.52 2.97 -1.17
N CYS A 53 -6.47 2.74 -1.94
CA CYS A 53 -5.10 3.13 -1.59
C CYS A 53 -5.02 4.63 -1.29
N ILE A 54 -5.54 5.49 -2.19
CA ILE A 54 -5.58 6.95 -1.98
C ILE A 54 -6.36 7.29 -0.70
N SER A 55 -7.50 6.62 -0.48
CA SER A 55 -8.36 6.83 0.70
C SER A 55 -7.67 6.41 2.00
N ALA A 56 -6.87 5.36 2.00
CA ALA A 56 -6.19 4.78 3.17
C ALA A 56 -5.09 5.66 3.77
N VAL A 57 -4.61 6.68 3.04
CA VAL A 57 -3.53 7.56 3.52
C VAL A 57 -3.95 8.28 4.80
N GLY A 58 -3.19 8.11 5.87
CA GLY A 58 -3.46 8.68 7.19
C GLY A 58 -4.33 7.81 8.10
N ARG A 59 -5.23 6.98 7.56
CA ARG A 59 -5.98 5.96 8.32
C ARG A 59 -6.57 4.91 7.37
N SER A 60 -6.24 3.64 7.60
CA SER A 60 -6.68 2.53 6.76
C SER A 60 -8.16 2.15 6.97
N ALA A 61 -8.67 2.20 8.20
CA ALA A 61 -10.04 1.73 8.51
C ALA A 61 -11.15 2.36 7.63
N PRO A 62 -11.23 3.70 7.44
CA PRO A 62 -12.17 4.32 6.50
C PRO A 62 -12.15 3.76 5.07
N SER A 63 -10.97 3.35 4.59
CA SER A 63 -10.83 2.84 3.22
C SER A 63 -11.43 1.43 3.07
N TYR A 64 -11.35 0.60 4.11
CA TYR A 64 -11.98 -0.72 4.12
C TYR A 64 -13.50 -0.61 4.25
N GLU A 65 -13.99 0.33 5.07
CA GLU A 65 -15.42 0.65 5.18
C GLU A 65 -15.98 1.11 3.83
N LEU A 66 -15.29 2.03 3.16
CA LEU A 66 -15.68 2.49 1.82
C LEU A 66 -15.76 1.36 0.80
N ILE A 67 -14.75 0.48 0.73
CA ILE A 67 -14.76 -0.67 -0.20
C ILE A 67 -15.87 -1.67 0.12
N GLY A 68 -16.14 -1.91 1.41
CA GLY A 68 -17.22 -2.80 1.84
C GLY A 68 -18.62 -2.22 1.62
N SER A 69 -18.73 -0.93 1.32
CA SER A 69 -19.99 -0.21 1.14
C SER A 69 -20.52 -0.25 -0.29
N GLY A 70 -21.80 0.09 -0.47
CA GLY A 70 -22.37 0.34 -1.79
C GLY A 70 -21.80 1.58 -2.49
N ASP A 71 -21.24 2.52 -1.73
CA ASP A 71 -20.75 3.80 -2.26
C ASP A 71 -19.51 3.66 -3.14
N ILE A 72 -18.72 2.59 -2.99
CA ILE A 72 -17.58 2.36 -3.89
C ILE A 72 -18.01 2.24 -5.36
N LYS A 73 -19.25 1.79 -5.63
CA LYS A 73 -19.81 1.73 -6.99
C LYS A 73 -19.99 3.12 -7.59
N ARG A 74 -20.28 4.11 -6.74
CA ARG A 74 -20.41 5.53 -7.13
C ARG A 74 -19.07 6.16 -7.50
N LEU A 75 -17.97 5.50 -7.16
CA LEU A 75 -16.60 5.88 -7.51
C LEU A 75 -16.03 5.04 -8.67
N SER A 76 -16.86 4.27 -9.40
CA SER A 76 -16.44 3.55 -10.61
C SER A 76 -16.00 4.51 -11.73
N ILE A 77 -15.16 4.02 -12.65
CA ILE A 77 -14.71 4.82 -13.81
C ILE A 77 -15.93 5.32 -14.58
N LYS A 78 -16.85 4.40 -14.89
CA LYS A 78 -18.07 4.70 -15.66
C LYS A 78 -18.92 5.80 -15.01
N GLU A 79 -19.22 5.67 -13.72
CA GLU A 79 -20.06 6.64 -13.01
C GLU A 79 -19.41 8.03 -12.97
N LEU A 80 -18.12 8.08 -12.64
CA LEU A 80 -17.39 9.33 -12.56
C LEU A 80 -17.25 10.01 -13.93
N LYS A 81 -17.07 9.25 -15.02
CA LYS A 81 -17.04 9.78 -16.39
C LYS A 81 -18.38 10.38 -16.81
N ILE A 82 -19.48 9.66 -16.57
CA ILE A 82 -20.84 10.16 -16.84
C ILE A 82 -21.07 11.47 -16.10
N ARG A 83 -20.75 11.51 -14.80
CA ARG A 83 -20.98 12.70 -13.98
C ARG A 83 -20.07 13.86 -14.39
N GLY A 84 -18.79 13.59 -14.63
CA GLY A 84 -17.82 14.59 -15.07
C GLY A 84 -18.16 15.20 -16.42
N SER A 85 -18.76 14.44 -17.35
CA SER A 85 -19.21 14.97 -18.65
C SER A 85 -20.38 15.97 -18.54
N LYS A 86 -21.24 15.79 -17.53
CA LYS A 86 -22.43 16.63 -17.31
C LYS A 86 -22.13 17.89 -16.50
N HIS A 87 -21.20 17.78 -15.54
CA HIS A 87 -21.05 18.74 -14.46
C HIS A 87 -19.66 19.42 -14.42
N GLY A 88 -18.71 18.94 -15.21
CA GLY A 88 -17.33 19.44 -15.17
C GLY A 88 -16.49 18.81 -14.06
N LYS A 89 -15.21 19.19 -14.01
CA LYS A 89 -14.21 18.57 -13.12
C LYS A 89 -14.36 19.01 -11.67
N GLU A 90 -14.69 20.27 -11.45
CA GLU A 90 -14.79 20.89 -10.12
C GLU A 90 -15.96 20.29 -9.33
N GLU A 91 -17.13 20.14 -9.95
CA GLU A 91 -18.27 19.45 -9.33
C GLU A 91 -18.00 17.96 -9.10
N LEU A 92 -17.24 17.31 -9.99
CA LEU A 92 -16.84 15.92 -9.79
C LEU A 92 -15.92 15.75 -8.58
N ILE A 93 -14.99 16.69 -8.36
CA ILE A 93 -14.12 16.68 -7.17
C ILE A 93 -14.96 16.82 -5.89
N GLN A 94 -15.95 17.72 -5.89
CA GLN A 94 -16.88 17.88 -4.76
C GLN A 94 -17.67 16.61 -4.47
N TYR A 95 -18.18 15.96 -5.52
CA TYR A 95 -18.90 14.70 -5.40
C TYR A 95 -18.06 13.59 -4.78
N VAL A 96 -16.83 13.41 -5.28
CA VAL A 96 -15.89 12.44 -4.71
C VAL A 96 -15.57 12.82 -3.26
N HIS A 97 -15.35 14.10 -2.98
CA HIS A 97 -15.10 14.57 -1.62
C HIS A 97 -16.23 14.20 -0.66
N HIS A 98 -17.50 14.42 -1.02
CA HIS A 98 -18.63 14.08 -0.17
C HIS A 98 -18.66 12.58 0.15
N ILE A 99 -18.48 11.72 -0.85
CA ILE A 99 -18.41 10.27 -0.63
C ILE A 99 -17.26 9.93 0.34
N LEU A 100 -16.06 10.48 0.14
CA LEU A 100 -14.95 10.20 1.05
C LEU A 100 -15.19 10.74 2.48
N ALA A 101 -15.86 11.89 2.60
CA ALA A 101 -16.18 12.52 3.88
C ALA A 101 -17.24 11.73 4.67
N ASP A 102 -18.25 11.19 3.99
CA ASP A 102 -19.28 10.33 4.59
C ASP A 102 -18.65 9.09 5.26
N HIS A 103 -17.59 8.56 4.65
CA HIS A 103 -16.78 7.45 5.17
C HIS A 103 -15.66 7.90 6.12
N LYS A 104 -15.66 9.16 6.57
CA LYS A 104 -14.70 9.72 7.54
C LYS A 104 -13.23 9.58 7.11
N VAL A 105 -12.96 9.62 5.81
CA VAL A 105 -11.60 9.58 5.26
C VAL A 105 -10.84 10.83 5.70
N ARG A 106 -9.67 10.63 6.33
CA ARG A 106 -8.80 11.74 6.78
C ARG A 106 -8.26 12.54 5.58
N TYR A 107 -7.97 13.81 5.82
CA TYR A 107 -7.46 14.77 4.82
C TYR A 107 -8.43 15.07 3.66
N CYS A 108 -9.71 14.73 3.84
CA CYS A 108 -10.81 15.32 3.08
C CYS A 108 -11.11 16.67 3.74
N SER A 109 -10.52 17.75 3.19
CA SER A 109 -10.71 19.11 3.73
C SER A 109 -12.19 19.53 3.71
N PRO A 110 -12.71 20.22 4.73
CA PRO A 110 -14.07 20.79 4.70
C PRO A 110 -14.25 21.82 3.58
N HIS A 111 -13.16 22.34 3.01
CA HIS A 111 -13.20 23.20 1.82
C HIS A 111 -12.97 22.37 0.56
N LYS A 112 -14.04 22.22 -0.22
CA LYS A 112 -14.17 21.59 -1.55
C LYS A 112 -12.95 21.71 -2.49
N ASP A 113 -12.30 22.87 -2.52
CA ASP A 113 -11.22 23.18 -3.47
C ASP A 113 -9.86 22.60 -3.03
N THR A 114 -9.82 21.93 -1.86
CA THR A 114 -8.59 21.47 -1.21
C THR A 114 -8.59 20.01 -0.78
N SER A 115 -9.61 19.21 -1.15
CA SER A 115 -9.60 17.77 -0.89
C SER A 115 -8.59 17.08 -1.82
N ILE A 116 -7.33 17.03 -1.40
CA ILE A 116 -6.20 16.53 -2.21
C ILE A 116 -6.46 15.10 -2.70
N LYS A 117 -7.13 14.27 -1.89
CA LYS A 117 -7.51 12.89 -2.26
C LYS A 117 -8.59 12.84 -3.34
N ALA A 118 -9.65 13.65 -3.20
CA ALA A 118 -10.71 13.70 -4.20
C ALA A 118 -10.16 14.25 -5.53
N ALA A 119 -9.36 15.32 -5.46
CA ALA A 119 -8.66 15.88 -6.61
C ALA A 119 -7.73 14.85 -7.26
N ALA A 120 -6.99 14.04 -6.48
CA ALA A 120 -6.14 12.98 -7.01
C ALA A 120 -6.93 11.90 -7.75
N ILE A 121 -8.04 11.42 -7.18
CA ILE A 121 -8.93 10.44 -7.84
C ILE A 121 -9.43 11.00 -9.18
N VAL A 122 -9.93 12.25 -9.18
CA VAL A 122 -10.41 12.88 -10.42
C VAL A 122 -9.29 13.11 -11.43
N LYS A 123 -8.11 13.56 -11.01
CA LYS A 123 -6.95 13.71 -11.91
C LYS A 123 -6.52 12.38 -12.52
N ASN A 124 -6.52 11.31 -11.73
CA ASN A 124 -6.21 9.96 -12.21
C ASN A 124 -7.25 9.45 -13.22
N LEU A 125 -8.54 9.75 -13.01
CA LEU A 125 -9.62 9.41 -13.95
C LEU A 125 -9.44 10.02 -15.35
N TYR A 126 -8.83 11.20 -15.42
CA TYR A 126 -8.55 11.91 -16.67
C TYR A 126 -7.11 11.73 -17.18
N ASN A 127 -6.30 10.91 -16.51
CA ASN A 127 -4.96 10.60 -16.99
C ASN A 127 -5.02 9.45 -18.01
N PRO A 128 -4.66 9.65 -19.29
CA PRO A 128 -4.71 8.61 -20.32
C PRO A 128 -3.74 7.45 -20.09
N LEU A 129 -2.75 7.62 -19.21
CA LEU A 129 -1.87 6.53 -18.78
C LEU A 129 -2.56 5.59 -17.80
N ILE A 130 -3.66 6.02 -17.16
CA ILE A 130 -4.41 5.27 -16.15
C ILE A 130 -5.76 4.82 -16.71
N VAL A 131 -6.51 5.75 -17.30
CA VAL A 131 -7.83 5.50 -17.90
C VAL A 131 -7.88 6.06 -19.32
N LYS A 132 -8.14 5.20 -20.29
CA LYS A 132 -8.29 5.55 -21.70
C LYS A 132 -9.57 4.95 -22.25
N ASP A 133 -10.39 5.76 -22.92
CA ASP A 133 -11.66 5.34 -23.52
C ASP A 133 -12.53 4.52 -22.54
N ASP A 134 -12.69 5.04 -21.31
CA ASP A 134 -13.40 4.42 -20.18
C ASP A 134 -12.82 3.09 -19.65
N ASN A 135 -11.66 2.67 -20.14
CA ASN A 135 -10.98 1.47 -19.70
C ASN A 135 -9.79 1.80 -18.80
N PHE A 136 -9.59 0.99 -17.76
CA PHE A 136 -8.38 1.03 -16.94
C PHE A 136 -7.21 0.41 -17.70
N VAL A 137 -6.16 1.18 -17.96
CA VAL A 137 -5.02 0.81 -18.83
C VAL A 137 -3.66 0.91 -18.14
N LEU A 138 -3.63 1.23 -16.84
CA LEU A 138 -2.40 1.50 -16.09
C LEU A 138 -1.36 0.38 -16.21
N PHE A 139 -1.74 -0.88 -15.94
CA PHE A 139 -0.79 -1.99 -15.92
C PHE A 139 -0.16 -2.24 -17.30
N HIS A 140 -0.96 -2.21 -18.37
CA HIS A 140 -0.44 -2.34 -19.73
C HIS A 140 0.55 -1.23 -20.08
N ASN A 141 0.24 0.01 -19.69
CA ASN A 141 1.14 1.14 -19.91
C ASN A 141 2.43 1.02 -19.07
N MET A 142 2.31 0.56 -17.82
CA MET A 142 3.42 0.35 -16.92
C MET A 142 4.36 -0.76 -17.42
N GLU A 143 3.83 -1.89 -17.87
CA GLU A 143 4.63 -2.98 -18.45
C GLU A 143 5.39 -2.51 -19.69
N ARG A 144 4.73 -1.77 -20.59
CA ARG A 144 5.34 -1.25 -21.81
C ARG A 144 6.45 -0.23 -21.54
N GLN A 145 6.28 0.62 -20.52
CA GLN A 145 7.15 1.78 -20.30
C GLN A 145 8.21 1.56 -19.22
N SER A 146 8.01 0.62 -18.29
CA SER A 146 8.99 0.38 -17.22
C SER A 146 10.23 -0.34 -17.73
N GLN A 147 10.13 -1.15 -18.80
CA GLN A 147 11.27 -1.80 -19.48
C GLN A 147 12.29 -2.44 -18.52
N GLY A 148 11.83 -3.19 -17.52
CA GLY A 148 12.68 -3.84 -16.51
C GLY A 148 13.17 -2.95 -15.37
N LYS A 149 12.80 -1.66 -15.35
CA LYS A 149 12.96 -0.78 -14.18
C LYS A 149 11.89 -1.09 -13.13
N ASP A 150 12.14 -0.65 -11.89
CA ASP A 150 11.18 -0.78 -10.79
C ASP A 150 9.85 -0.07 -11.16
N PRO A 151 8.73 -0.81 -11.30
CA PRO A 151 7.41 -0.27 -11.67
C PRO A 151 6.89 0.81 -10.70
N ARG A 152 7.40 0.87 -9.47
CA ARG A 152 7.01 1.92 -8.52
C ARG A 152 7.37 3.31 -9.02
N TYR A 153 8.46 3.48 -9.76
CA TYR A 153 8.82 4.78 -10.32
C TYR A 153 7.82 5.24 -11.38
N PHE A 154 7.34 4.31 -12.23
CA PHE A 154 6.25 4.62 -13.15
C PHE A 154 4.99 5.09 -12.40
N LEU A 155 4.64 4.43 -11.30
CA LEU A 155 3.49 4.83 -10.48
C LEU A 155 3.69 6.19 -9.82
N ILE A 156 4.86 6.47 -9.26
CA ILE A 156 5.20 7.76 -8.62
C ILE A 156 5.09 8.90 -9.63
N ASP A 157 5.60 8.70 -10.85
CA ASP A 157 5.66 9.74 -11.86
C ASP A 157 4.29 10.02 -12.52
N ASN A 158 3.40 9.02 -12.56
CA ASN A 158 2.18 9.08 -13.38
C ASN A 158 0.87 8.99 -12.58
N VAL A 159 0.88 8.45 -11.36
CA VAL A 159 -0.33 8.33 -10.54
C VAL A 159 -0.34 9.44 -9.49
N TYR A 160 -1.30 10.34 -9.61
CA TYR A 160 -1.46 11.44 -8.67
C TYR A 160 -1.65 10.88 -7.26
N PHE A 161 -0.91 11.47 -6.31
CA PHE A 161 -0.89 11.13 -4.88
C PHE A 161 -0.06 9.89 -4.49
N PHE A 162 0.54 9.19 -5.45
CA PHE A 162 1.40 8.05 -5.15
C PHE A 162 2.82 8.50 -4.77
N GLY A 163 3.27 8.02 -3.61
CA GLY A 163 4.69 7.96 -3.26
C GLY A 163 5.18 6.52 -3.22
N ILE A 164 6.43 6.29 -2.84
CA ILE A 164 7.05 4.95 -2.82
C ILE A 164 6.26 3.93 -1.98
N LYS A 165 5.77 4.35 -0.81
CA LYS A 165 4.96 3.50 0.07
C LYS A 165 3.64 3.09 -0.59
N LEU A 166 2.90 4.06 -1.13
CA LEU A 166 1.58 3.81 -1.70
C LEU A 166 1.68 2.99 -3.00
N SER A 167 2.74 3.23 -3.77
CA SER A 167 3.07 2.43 -4.95
C SER A 167 3.33 0.98 -4.57
N SER A 168 4.14 0.74 -3.54
CA SER A 168 4.41 -0.60 -3.01
C SER A 168 3.12 -1.29 -2.56
N GLN A 169 2.28 -0.58 -1.80
CA GLN A 169 0.97 -1.09 -1.37
C GLN A 169 0.07 -1.47 -2.55
N TYR A 170 -0.04 -0.60 -3.55
CA TYR A 170 -0.90 -0.84 -4.70
C TYR A 170 -0.44 -2.05 -5.53
N LEU A 171 0.87 -2.19 -5.75
CA LEU A 171 1.44 -3.33 -6.47
C LEU A 171 1.26 -4.66 -5.73
N MET A 172 1.35 -4.65 -4.39
CA MET A 172 1.06 -5.83 -3.58
C MET A 172 -0.41 -6.21 -3.63
N GLU A 173 -1.32 -5.26 -3.38
CA GLU A 173 -2.75 -5.54 -3.27
C GLU A 173 -3.42 -5.96 -4.57
N THR A 174 -2.89 -5.51 -5.70
CA THR A 174 -3.33 -5.96 -7.02
C THR A 174 -2.70 -7.31 -7.41
N GLY A 175 -1.75 -7.82 -6.62
CA GLY A 175 -1.00 -9.02 -6.95
C GLY A 175 0.03 -8.81 -8.07
N TYR A 176 0.38 -7.58 -8.40
CA TYR A 176 1.39 -7.29 -9.41
C TYR A 176 2.79 -7.74 -8.98
N SER A 177 3.12 -7.56 -7.71
CA SER A 177 4.40 -7.98 -7.14
C SER A 177 4.23 -8.55 -5.73
N GLN A 178 5.18 -9.40 -5.33
CA GLN A 178 5.26 -10.00 -4.00
C GLN A 178 6.55 -9.58 -3.26
N ASP A 179 7.35 -8.72 -3.89
CA ASP A 179 8.71 -8.40 -3.46
C ASP A 179 8.82 -7.06 -2.74
N TYR A 180 7.69 -6.39 -2.51
CA TYR A 180 7.61 -5.06 -1.90
C TYR A 180 7.07 -5.11 -0.47
N MET A 181 7.27 -4.03 0.27
CA MET A 181 6.63 -3.77 1.56
C MET A 181 5.95 -2.40 1.56
N SER A 182 4.91 -2.22 2.39
CA SER A 182 4.28 -0.94 2.66
C SER A 182 4.54 -0.55 4.11
N PHE A 183 5.70 0.06 4.40
CA PHE A 183 6.09 0.45 5.76
C PHE A 183 5.17 1.54 6.33
N ASP A 184 4.03 1.14 6.87
CA ASP A 184 3.15 2.00 7.65
C ASP A 184 3.65 2.15 9.09
N TRP A 185 2.96 2.96 9.88
CA TRP A 185 3.38 3.26 11.24
C TRP A 185 3.44 2.01 12.15
N ARG A 186 2.63 0.98 11.88
CA ARG A 186 2.62 -0.29 12.63
C ARG A 186 3.88 -1.08 12.35
N LEU A 187 4.17 -1.30 11.06
CA LEU A 187 5.38 -2.00 10.63
C LEU A 187 6.63 -1.28 11.11
N LYS A 188 6.67 0.06 10.99
CA LYS A 188 7.77 0.87 11.55
C LYS A 188 7.98 0.60 13.03
N ARG A 189 6.91 0.53 13.83
CA ARG A 189 7.01 0.29 15.27
C ARG A 189 7.46 -1.12 15.59
N ILE A 190 6.91 -2.14 14.92
CA ILE A 190 7.33 -3.53 15.06
C ILE A 190 8.83 -3.64 14.75
N PHE A 191 9.26 -3.17 13.59
CA PHE A 191 10.65 -3.30 13.15
C PHE A 191 11.60 -2.46 14.01
N SER A 192 11.19 -1.27 14.45
CA SER A 192 12.02 -0.51 15.40
C SER A 192 12.21 -1.26 16.71
N SER A 193 11.18 -1.99 17.16
CA SER A 193 11.27 -2.81 18.36
C SER A 193 12.18 -4.04 18.18
N VAL A 194 12.13 -4.69 17.01
CA VAL A 194 12.90 -5.92 16.71
C VAL A 194 14.37 -5.63 16.44
N PHE A 195 14.66 -4.64 15.60
CA PHE A 195 16.02 -4.36 15.14
C PHE A 195 16.76 -3.32 15.99
N ASP A 196 16.08 -2.70 16.96
CA ASP A 196 16.59 -1.60 17.78
C ASP A 196 17.11 -0.39 16.96
N VAL A 197 16.37 -0.04 15.90
CA VAL A 197 16.67 1.10 15.02
C VAL A 197 15.43 1.95 14.77
N ASP A 198 15.60 3.27 14.68
CA ASP A 198 14.50 4.18 14.32
C ASP A 198 14.16 4.11 12.82
N PHE A 199 13.18 3.28 12.46
CA PHE A 199 12.69 3.16 11.09
C PHE A 199 12.06 4.45 10.54
N SER A 200 11.64 5.39 11.39
CA SER A 200 11.12 6.68 10.91
C SER A 200 12.22 7.52 10.28
N LYS A 201 13.46 7.41 10.77
CA LYS A 201 14.64 8.07 10.19
C LYS A 201 15.09 7.39 8.90
N ILE A 202 15.18 6.05 8.89
CA ILE A 202 15.59 5.29 7.69
C ILE A 202 14.65 5.58 6.52
N LEU A 203 13.34 5.51 6.77
CA LEU A 203 12.31 5.59 5.73
C LEU A 203 11.90 7.03 5.39
N ARG A 204 12.69 8.04 5.80
CA ARG A 204 12.41 9.46 5.52
C ARG A 204 12.59 9.81 4.04
N THR A 205 13.48 9.10 3.35
CA THR A 205 13.78 9.31 1.93
C THR A 205 13.34 8.11 1.10
N GLN A 206 13.12 8.34 -0.19
CA GLN A 206 12.82 7.25 -1.13
C GLN A 206 13.96 6.23 -1.21
N GLN A 207 15.22 6.69 -1.19
CA GLN A 207 16.39 5.82 -1.21
C GLN A 207 16.43 4.94 0.05
N GLY A 208 16.27 5.52 1.24
CA GLY A 208 16.25 4.77 2.49
C GLY A 208 15.08 3.77 2.58
N TYR A 209 13.96 4.07 1.91
CA TYR A 209 12.85 3.12 1.75
C TYR A 209 13.27 1.88 0.95
N VAL A 210 13.87 2.09 -0.22
CA VAL A 210 14.32 1.02 -1.11
C VAL A 210 15.43 0.20 -0.47
N GLU A 211 16.37 0.85 0.22
CA GLU A 211 17.47 0.19 0.95
C GLU A 211 16.94 -0.68 2.09
N ALA A 212 15.97 -0.18 2.87
CA ALA A 212 15.37 -0.97 3.93
C ALA A 212 14.62 -2.19 3.38
N GLU A 213 13.81 -1.99 2.33
CA GLU A 213 13.07 -3.07 1.67
C GLU A 213 14.00 -4.13 1.07
N SER A 214 15.14 -3.72 0.50
CA SER A 214 16.19 -4.65 0.03
C SER A 214 16.67 -5.57 1.14
N VAL A 215 16.96 -5.05 2.34
CA VAL A 215 17.36 -5.89 3.48
C VAL A 215 16.26 -6.89 3.86
N PHE A 216 14.99 -6.47 3.86
CA PHE A 216 13.90 -7.41 4.13
C PHE A 216 13.81 -8.50 3.05
N ARG A 217 13.84 -8.11 1.78
CA ARG A 217 13.71 -9.03 0.64
C ARG A 217 14.89 -9.99 0.52
N GLU A 218 16.11 -9.54 0.79
CA GLU A 218 17.35 -10.27 0.50
C GLU A 218 17.90 -11.03 1.71
N GLU A 219 17.55 -10.64 2.94
CA GLU A 219 18.09 -11.26 4.16
C GLU A 219 16.99 -11.77 5.10
N VAL A 220 16.04 -10.91 5.48
CA VAL A 220 15.05 -11.26 6.51
C VAL A 220 14.05 -12.30 6.00
N CYS A 221 13.34 -12.01 4.91
CA CYS A 221 12.31 -12.86 4.35
C CYS A 221 12.86 -14.22 3.88
N PRO A 222 14.03 -14.30 3.20
CA PRO A 222 14.69 -15.58 2.91
C PRO A 222 15.03 -16.38 4.16
N GLY A 223 15.56 -15.74 5.22
CA GLY A 223 15.86 -16.42 6.49
C GLY A 223 14.62 -16.95 7.22
N LEU A 224 13.43 -16.41 6.91
CA LEU A 224 12.14 -16.83 7.45
C LEU A 224 11.38 -17.79 6.52
N GLY A 225 11.85 -17.99 5.28
CA GLY A 225 11.14 -18.81 4.28
C GLY A 225 9.79 -18.24 3.85
N ILE A 226 9.62 -16.91 3.86
CA ILE A 226 8.36 -16.22 3.55
C ILE A 226 8.58 -15.18 2.45
N LYS A 227 7.53 -14.86 1.67
CA LYS A 227 7.57 -13.73 0.73
C LYS A 227 7.47 -12.39 1.45
N THR A 228 8.05 -11.36 0.85
CA THR A 228 8.08 -10.00 1.40
C THR A 228 6.68 -9.42 1.62
N SER A 229 5.77 -9.58 0.65
CA SER A 229 4.39 -9.11 0.75
C SER A 229 3.55 -9.86 1.79
N ASP A 230 3.84 -11.14 2.00
CA ASP A 230 3.15 -11.96 2.99
C ASP A 230 3.62 -11.58 4.39
N PHE A 231 4.92 -11.34 4.55
CA PHE A 231 5.51 -10.78 5.76
C PHE A 231 4.89 -9.43 6.13
N ASP A 232 4.75 -8.51 5.17
CA ASP A 232 4.03 -7.24 5.35
C ASP A 232 2.60 -7.45 5.88
N SER A 233 1.86 -8.37 5.26
CA SER A 233 0.48 -8.70 5.62
C SER A 233 0.36 -9.25 7.04
N VAL A 234 1.22 -10.19 7.43
CA VAL A 234 1.22 -10.76 8.78
C VAL A 234 1.46 -9.68 9.83
N MET A 235 2.45 -8.80 9.60
CA MET A 235 2.77 -7.71 10.52
C MET A 235 1.64 -6.68 10.61
N PHE A 236 0.97 -6.39 9.49
CA PHE A 236 -0.11 -5.41 9.42
C PHE A 236 -1.35 -5.86 10.19
N TRP A 237 -1.77 -7.12 9.98
CA TRP A 237 -3.05 -7.64 10.48
C TRP A 237 -3.00 -8.04 11.96
N ASN A 238 -1.82 -8.39 12.48
CA ASN A 238 -1.63 -8.89 13.85
C ASN A 238 -0.84 -7.90 14.72
N TYR A 239 -0.85 -6.62 14.37
CA TYR A 239 0.05 -5.62 14.95
C TYR A 239 -0.03 -5.54 16.48
N TYR A 240 -1.24 -5.52 17.07
CA TYR A 240 -1.39 -5.32 18.51
C TYR A 240 -0.88 -6.54 19.29
N GLU A 241 -1.19 -7.72 18.78
CA GLU A 241 -0.79 -9.00 19.34
C GLU A 241 0.73 -9.19 19.25
N ILE A 242 1.31 -8.86 18.10
CA ILE A 242 2.77 -8.89 17.89
C ILE A 242 3.49 -7.95 18.86
N MET A 243 3.00 -6.72 19.02
CA MET A 243 3.62 -5.77 19.96
C MET A 243 3.58 -6.28 21.40
N GLY A 244 2.45 -6.86 21.83
CA GLY A 244 2.33 -7.47 23.17
C GLY A 244 3.24 -8.69 23.35
N GLU A 245 3.49 -9.45 22.29
CA GLU A 245 4.43 -10.58 22.34
C GLU A 245 5.88 -10.12 22.41
N LEU A 246 6.25 -9.09 21.63
CA LEU A 246 7.60 -8.52 21.64
C LEU A 246 7.98 -7.98 23.01
N GLU A 247 7.05 -7.37 23.74
CA GLU A 247 7.27 -6.93 25.11
C GLU A 247 7.61 -8.10 26.04
N LYS A 248 6.92 -9.24 25.90
CA LYS A 248 7.22 -10.45 26.69
C LYS A 248 8.56 -11.08 26.32
N LEU A 249 8.87 -11.19 25.03
CA LEU A 249 10.11 -11.78 24.54
C LEU A 249 11.33 -10.99 25.04
N LYS A 250 11.25 -9.65 25.05
CA LYS A 250 12.30 -8.78 25.60
C LYS A 250 12.57 -8.99 27.09
N THR A 251 11.57 -9.42 27.85
CA THR A 251 11.73 -9.70 29.29
C THR A 251 12.25 -11.11 29.59
N SER A 252 12.13 -12.02 28.62
CA SER A 252 12.28 -13.46 28.87
C SER A 252 13.63 -14.02 28.41
N ASN A 253 14.53 -13.22 27.81
CA ASN A 253 15.79 -13.68 27.17
C ASN A 253 15.58 -14.94 26.30
N ILE A 254 14.48 -14.96 25.54
CA ILE A 254 14.15 -16.07 24.63
C ILE A 254 14.77 -15.74 23.29
N CYS A 255 15.76 -16.56 22.92
CA CYS A 255 16.83 -16.22 21.99
C CYS A 255 17.69 -15.06 22.56
#